data_AF-A0A7I7QIU2-F1
#
_entry.id   AF-A0A7I7QIU2-F1
#
_cell.length_a   1.000
_cell.length_b   1.000
_cell.length_c   1.000
_cell.angle_alpha   90.00
_cell.angle_beta   90.00
_cell.angle_gamma   90.00
#
_symmetry.space_group_name_H-M   'P 1'
#
loop_
_entity.id
_entity.type
_entity.pdbx_description
1 polymer ?
#
loop_
_entity_poly.entity_id
_entity_poly.type
_entity_poly.pdbx_seq_one_letter_code
_entity_poly.pdbx_strand_id
1 'polypeptide(L)'
;MSIDEVLAALTSLCDAYDTFDRCDLDTLTSPQLLQVLDRLQTLGCQLPTQDHRILARLRAETTPAELGAKSWRDVLATRYRISTAEAGRRLTDAEHLGPASP
;
A
#
# COMPACT_ATOMS: atom_id res chain seq x y z
N MET A 1 -1.66 -20.13 -5.06
CA MET A 1 -1.45 -18.89 -5.81
C MET A 1 0.04 -18.73 -6.01
N SER A 2 0.52 -18.64 -7.25
CA SER A 2 1.94 -18.43 -7.55
C SER A 2 2.33 -16.96 -7.40
N ILE A 3 3.63 -16.67 -7.30
CA ILE A 3 4.11 -15.28 -7.32
C ILE A 3 3.75 -14.58 -8.63
N ASP A 4 3.76 -15.31 -9.75
CA ASP A 4 3.39 -14.78 -11.06
C ASP A 4 1.91 -14.37 -11.11
N GLU A 5 1.00 -15.14 -10.49
CA GLU A 5 -0.42 -14.78 -10.37
C GLU A 5 -0.61 -13.50 -9.53
N VAL A 6 0.11 -13.36 -8.40
CA VAL A 6 0.05 -12.16 -7.56
C VAL A 6 0.59 -10.93 -8.30
N LEU A 7 1.73 -11.07 -8.98
CA LEU A 7 2.35 -9.98 -9.72
C LEU A 7 1.53 -9.58 -10.96
N ALA A 8 0.89 -10.52 -11.63
CA ALA A 8 -0.04 -10.23 -12.72
C ALA A 8 -1.25 -9.42 -12.22
N ALA A 9 -1.80 -9.78 -11.05
CA ALA A 9 -2.89 -9.01 -10.45
C ALA A 9 -2.46 -7.57 -10.06
N LEU A 10 -1.26 -7.40 -9.51
CA LEU A 10 -0.70 -6.08 -9.23
C LEU A 10 -0.43 -5.27 -10.51
N THR A 11 0.02 -5.92 -11.58
CA THR A 11 0.21 -5.27 -12.89
C THR A 11 -1.11 -4.73 -13.42
N SER A 12 -2.18 -5.52 -13.38
CA SER A 12 -3.53 -5.07 -13.76
C SER A 12 -4.02 -3.87 -12.94
N LEU A 13 -3.66 -3.80 -11.64
CA LEU A 13 -3.99 -2.64 -10.81
C LEU A 13 -3.20 -1.39 -11.25
N CYS A 14 -1.91 -1.52 -11.56
CA CYS A 14 -1.11 -0.43 -12.11
C CYS A 14 -1.64 0.04 -13.46
N ASP A 15 -2.00 -0.88 -14.37
CA ASP A 15 -2.58 -0.54 -15.68
C ASP A 15 -3.92 0.20 -15.54
N ALA A 16 -4.74 -0.21 -14.57
CA ALA A 16 -6.00 0.47 -14.26
C ALA A 16 -5.77 1.89 -13.72
N TYR A 17 -4.76 2.07 -12.87
CA TYR A 17 -4.35 3.40 -12.40
C TYR A 17 -3.85 4.27 -13.56
N ASP A 18 -2.99 3.75 -14.42
CA ASP A 18 -2.48 4.47 -15.60
C ASP A 18 -3.62 4.87 -16.55
N THR A 19 -4.67 4.05 -16.65
CA THR A 19 -5.87 4.39 -17.41
C THR A 19 -6.63 5.54 -16.76
N PHE A 20 -6.80 5.50 -15.44
CA PHE A 20 -7.44 6.57 -14.66
C PHE A 20 -6.65 7.89 -14.71
N ASP A 21 -5.32 7.86 -14.64
CA ASP A 21 -4.43 9.03 -14.72
C ASP A 21 -4.58 9.80 -16.03
N ARG A 22 -5.01 9.11 -17.10
CA ARG A 22 -5.28 9.71 -18.42
C ARG A 22 -6.70 10.27 -18.57
N CYS A 23 -7.57 10.10 -17.58
CA CYS A 23 -8.93 10.63 -17.64
C CYS A 23 -8.93 12.16 -17.48
N ASP A 24 -9.72 12.84 -18.31
CA ASP A 24 -9.94 14.28 -18.19
C ASP A 24 -11.00 14.59 -17.10
N LEU A 25 -10.52 14.98 -15.93
CA LEU A 25 -11.35 15.33 -14.78
C LEU A 25 -11.99 16.72 -14.89
N ASP A 26 -11.52 17.59 -15.80
CA ASP A 26 -12.06 18.95 -15.96
C ASP A 26 -13.49 18.94 -16.52
N THR A 27 -13.89 17.82 -17.13
CA THR A 27 -15.25 17.60 -17.63
C THR A 27 -16.26 17.20 -16.54
N LEU A 28 -15.78 16.90 -15.32
CA LEU A 28 -16.62 16.40 -14.23
C LEU A 28 -17.21 17.52 -13.37
N THR A 29 -18.44 17.31 -12.93
CA THR A 29 -19.11 18.17 -11.94
C THR A 29 -18.62 17.87 -10.52
N SER A 30 -18.82 18.80 -9.57
CA SER A 30 -18.43 18.58 -8.16
C SER A 30 -18.98 17.28 -7.55
N PRO A 31 -20.26 16.88 -7.76
CA PRO A 31 -20.76 15.60 -7.26
C PRO A 31 -20.09 14.37 -7.90
N GLN A 32 -19.64 14.45 -9.15
CA GLN A 32 -18.89 13.37 -9.80
C GLN A 32 -17.47 13.29 -9.26
N LEU A 33 -16.81 14.44 -9.01
CA LEU A 33 -15.50 14.49 -8.38
C LEU A 33 -15.53 13.89 -6.97
N LEU A 34 -16.58 14.16 -6.18
CA LEU A 34 -16.75 13.54 -4.86
C LEU A 34 -16.89 12.01 -4.97
N GLN A 35 -17.64 11.50 -5.95
CA GLN A 35 -17.72 10.05 -6.17
C GLN A 35 -16.36 9.43 -6.53
N VAL A 36 -15.54 10.12 -7.33
CA VAL A 36 -14.16 9.68 -7.62
C VAL A 36 -13.32 9.66 -6.35
N LEU A 37 -13.40 10.72 -5.54
CA LEU A 37 -12.69 10.80 -4.26
C LEU A 37 -13.10 9.68 -3.30
N ASP A 38 -14.38 9.33 -3.20
CA ASP A 38 -14.86 8.22 -2.36
C ASP A 38 -14.27 6.87 -2.79
N ARG A 39 -14.12 6.65 -4.10
CA ARG A 39 -13.50 5.44 -4.65
C ARG A 39 -12.00 5.40 -4.40
N LEU A 40 -11.31 6.53 -4.62
CA LEU A 40 -9.89 6.65 -4.31
C LEU A 40 -9.62 6.49 -2.81
N GLN A 41 -10.49 7.04 -1.96
CA GLN A 41 -10.44 6.82 -0.51
C GLN A 41 -10.50 5.33 -0.21
N THR A 42 -11.52 4.64 -0.74
CA THR A 42 -11.74 3.22 -0.47
C THR A 42 -10.49 2.40 -0.83
N LEU A 43 -9.92 2.64 -2.01
CA LEU A 43 -8.67 2.00 -2.43
C LEU A 43 -7.49 2.38 -1.52
N GLY A 44 -7.37 3.67 -1.17
CA GLY A 44 -6.38 4.20 -0.24
C GLY A 44 -6.45 3.61 1.16
N CYS A 45 -7.60 3.11 1.61
CA CYS A 45 -7.74 2.32 2.84
C CYS A 45 -7.37 0.84 2.64
N GLN A 46 -7.74 0.26 1.50
CA GLN A 46 -7.53 -1.16 1.22
C GLN A 46 -6.06 -1.51 0.98
N LEU A 47 -5.32 -0.66 0.28
CA LEU A 47 -3.91 -0.92 -0.07
C LEU A 47 -3.00 -1.01 1.17
N PRO A 48 -3.04 -0.06 2.14
CA PRO A 48 -2.29 -0.20 3.39
C PRO A 48 -2.64 -1.47 4.18
N THR A 49 -3.90 -1.93 4.10
CA THR A 49 -4.31 -3.19 4.74
C THR A 49 -3.61 -4.40 4.09
N GLN A 50 -3.48 -4.43 2.76
CA GLN A 50 -2.74 -5.50 2.07
C GLN A 50 -1.24 -5.43 2.36
N ASP A 51 -0.65 -4.22 2.32
CA ASP A 51 0.75 -3.99 2.68
C ASP A 51 1.03 -4.50 4.11
N HIS A 52 0.15 -4.18 5.07
CA HIS A 52 0.27 -4.66 6.44
C HIS A 52 0.24 -6.19 6.51
N ARG A 53 -0.69 -6.86 5.82
CA ARG A 53 -0.77 -8.33 5.82
C ARG A 53 0.52 -8.96 5.27
N ILE A 54 1.08 -8.40 4.20
CA ILE A 54 2.35 -8.87 3.62
C ILE A 54 3.50 -8.65 4.61
N LEU A 55 3.59 -7.47 5.22
CA LEU A 55 4.63 -7.16 6.20
C LEU A 55 4.52 -7.98 7.48
N ALA A 56 3.31 -8.22 7.98
CA ALA A 56 3.06 -9.06 9.15
C ALA A 56 3.49 -10.51 8.87
N ARG A 57 3.18 -11.05 7.69
CA ARG A 57 3.66 -12.37 7.28
C ARG A 57 5.18 -12.42 7.19
N LEU A 58 5.79 -11.42 6.54
CA LEU A 58 7.25 -11.32 6.43
C LEU A 58 7.91 -11.25 7.82
N ARG A 59 7.36 -10.46 8.74
CA ARG A 59 7.81 -10.33 10.14
C ARG A 59 7.72 -11.64 10.94
N ALA A 60 6.77 -12.51 10.60
CA ALA A 60 6.62 -13.80 11.26
C ALA A 60 7.61 -14.84 10.71
N GLU A 61 8.11 -14.67 9.49
CA GLU A 61 9.01 -15.62 8.82
C GLU A 61 10.48 -15.24 8.92
N THR A 62 10.81 -13.97 9.12
CA THR A 62 12.20 -13.50 9.18
C THR A 62 12.37 -12.33 10.14
N THR A 63 13.62 -12.02 10.46
CA THR A 63 14.01 -10.84 11.23
C THR A 63 14.70 -9.79 10.35
N PRO A 64 14.72 -8.50 10.73
CA PRO A 64 15.48 -7.50 9.98
C PRO A 64 16.97 -7.85 9.82
N ALA A 65 17.56 -8.50 10.83
CA ALA A 65 18.97 -8.88 10.82
C ALA A 65 19.28 -9.93 9.73
N GLU A 66 18.40 -10.89 9.52
CA GLU A 66 18.52 -11.88 8.43
C GLU A 66 18.39 -11.22 7.04
N LEU A 67 17.68 -10.10 6.97
CA LEU A 67 17.59 -9.25 5.77
C LEU A 67 18.73 -8.22 5.67
N GLY A 68 19.75 -8.29 6.55
CA GLY A 68 20.89 -7.37 6.55
C GLY A 68 20.58 -5.95 7.04
N ALA A 69 19.47 -5.76 7.75
CA ALA A 69 19.00 -4.47 8.25
C ALA A 69 18.98 -4.40 9.79
N LYS A 70 19.12 -3.19 10.33
CA LYS A 70 19.13 -2.98 11.79
C LYS A 70 17.71 -2.90 12.37
N SER A 71 16.71 -2.60 11.55
CA SER A 71 15.31 -2.51 11.95
C SER A 71 14.37 -2.66 10.75
N TRP A 72 13.09 -2.96 10.99
CA TRP A 72 12.06 -2.94 9.93
C TRP A 72 11.91 -1.56 9.26
N ARG A 73 12.16 -0.47 9.99
CA ARG A 73 12.21 0.88 9.40
C ARG A 73 13.30 0.96 8.35
N ASP A 74 14.50 0.42 8.63
CA ASP A 74 15.61 0.43 7.68
C ASP A 74 15.34 -0.46 6.46
N VAL A 75 14.68 -1.61 6.67
CA VAL A 75 14.21 -2.48 5.57
C VAL A 75 13.31 -1.70 4.63
N LEU A 76 12.26 -1.04 5.15
CA LEU A 76 11.31 -0.30 4.33
C LEU A 76 11.89 0.96 3.72
N ALA A 77 12.68 1.73 4.47
CA ALA A 77 13.35 2.93 3.96
C ALA A 77 14.23 2.59 2.75
N THR A 78 14.99 1.49 2.84
CA THR A 78 15.83 1.01 1.73
C THR A 78 14.97 0.48 0.57
N ARG A 79 13.98 -0.36 0.87
CA ARG A 79 13.17 -1.04 -0.16
C ARG A 79 12.27 -0.11 -0.95
N TYR A 80 11.69 0.90 -0.29
CA TYR A 80 10.79 1.89 -0.87
C TYR A 80 11.48 3.21 -1.25
N ARG A 81 12.76 3.38 -0.91
CA ARG A 81 13.54 4.61 -1.12
C ARG A 81 12.87 5.84 -0.47
N ILE A 82 12.39 5.66 0.76
CA ILE A 82 11.74 6.68 1.58
C ILE A 82 12.58 7.00 2.82
N SER A 83 12.27 8.12 3.48
CA SER A 83 12.92 8.44 4.76
C SER A 83 12.56 7.41 5.84
N THR A 84 13.44 7.22 6.82
CA THR A 84 13.15 6.34 7.98
C THR A 84 11.98 6.84 8.82
N ALA A 85 11.71 8.16 8.80
CA ALA A 85 10.53 8.76 9.42
C ALA A 85 9.24 8.36 8.70
N GLU A 86 9.22 8.42 7.37
CA GLU A 86 8.07 7.98 6.57
C GLU A 86 7.87 6.46 6.65
N ALA A 87 8.97 5.68 6.65
CA ALA A 87 8.91 4.25 6.94
C ALA A 87 8.33 3.98 8.34
N GLY A 88 8.69 4.79 9.34
CA GLY A 88 8.14 4.71 10.69
C GLY A 88 6.65 4.98 10.72
N ARG A 89 6.19 6.06 10.07
CA ARG A 89 4.76 6.39 9.97
C ARG A 89 3.97 5.26 9.36
N ARG A 90 4.41 4.69 8.24
CA ARG A 90 3.74 3.55 7.60
C ARG A 90 3.67 2.32 8.49
N LEU A 91 4.70 2.06 9.30
CA LEU A 91 4.68 0.97 10.27
C LEU A 91 3.70 1.23 11.41
N THR A 92 3.66 2.46 11.93
CA THR A 92 2.71 2.87 12.96
C THR A 92 1.28 2.83 12.43
N ASP A 93 1.01 3.35 11.24
CA ASP A 93 -0.29 3.29 10.59
C ASP A 93 -0.75 1.82 10.42
N ALA A 94 0.18 0.95 10.03
CA ALA A 94 -0.08 -0.48 9.92
C ALA A 94 -0.39 -1.16 11.27
N GLU A 95 0.18 -0.68 12.38
CA GLU A 95 -0.15 -1.15 13.74
C GLU A 95 -1.56 -0.69 14.20
N HIS A 96 -2.01 0.48 13.74
CA HIS A 96 -3.34 1.02 14.05
C HIS A 96 -4.46 0.46 13.14
N LEU A 97 -4.10 -0.12 12.00
CA LEU A 97 -5.02 -0.79 11.06
C LEU A 97 -5.22 -2.29 11.36
N GLY A 98 -4.80 -2.76 12.55
CA GLY A 98 -5.24 -4.05 13.09
C GLY A 98 -6.77 -4.15 13.11
N PRO A 99 -7.34 -5.38 13.08
CA PRO A 99 -8.76 -5.59 12.80
C PRO A 99 -9.60 -4.65 13.66
N ALA A 100 -10.39 -3.80 13.00
CA ALA A 100 -11.49 -3.12 13.67
C ALA A 100 -12.41 -4.22 14.20
N SER A 101 -12.20 -4.60 15.46
CA SER A 101 -13.18 -5.41 16.20
C SER A 101 -14.50 -4.63 16.28
N PRO A 102 -15.63 -5.35 16.28
CA PRO A 102 -16.98 -4.82 16.07
C PRO A 102 -17.43 -3.77 17.09
#